data_AF-A0A8S3FJ91-F1
#
_entry.id   AF-A0A8S3FJ91-F1
#
_cell.length_a   1.000
_cell.length_b   1.000
_cell.length_c   1.000
_cell.angle_alpha   90.00
_cell.angle_beta   90.00
_cell.angle_gamma   90.00
#
_symmetry.space_group_name_H-M   'P 1'
#
loop_
_entity.id
_entity.type
_entity.pdbx_description
1 polymer ?
#
loop_
_entity_poly.entity_id
_entity_poly.type
_entity_poly.pdbx_seq_one_letter_code
_entity_poly.pdbx_strand_id
1 'polypeptide(L)'
;WNYHAIFPTNVHWIYLAPGAYVKGAFQFQSTDNIKVTGFGVLSGEKYVYEADVANNYHHSINNQCWATCVKMLRFTSDYGKEQYLQLHGITISEPPYHSFVVYGDDQTFHMSVSSYHQVGSWYWQTDGLEIYRGSSLENTFFHSNDDVLKIYHSDVIVRNIVVWKNENGPVIQWGWSPRTINNVTVDQIDIIHNRIWWSDVKHNTCIINSATHYADTESTNTADPNQLIKNLIISNIRSEGMNSCAMRIYALSSTQSITIENLWIEQWNQLNKSSQISIFKAYKDKNGNQV
;
A
#
# COMPACT_ATOMS: atom_id res chain seq x y z
N TRP A 1 -3.99 11.34 -23.02
CA TRP A 1 -2.60 10.85 -23.12
C TRP A 1 -2.67 9.34 -23.15
N ASN A 2 -2.05 8.69 -24.13
CA ASN A 2 -2.28 7.27 -24.44
C ASN A 2 -0.98 6.44 -24.49
N TYR A 3 -0.03 6.78 -23.63
CA TYR A 3 1.29 6.16 -23.60
C TYR A 3 1.81 6.04 -22.18
N HIS A 4 2.55 4.98 -21.89
CA HIS A 4 3.50 4.92 -20.79
C HIS A 4 4.73 4.14 -21.27
N ALA A 5 5.89 4.33 -20.63
CA ALA A 5 7.10 3.67 -21.08
C ALA A 5 7.11 2.21 -20.63
N ILE A 6 7.06 1.29 -21.58
CA ILE A 6 7.31 -0.13 -21.38
C ILE A 6 8.75 -0.39 -21.77
N PHE A 7 9.60 -0.66 -20.79
CA PHE A 7 11.03 -0.81 -21.02
C PHE A 7 11.40 -2.22 -21.51
N PRO A 8 12.31 -2.33 -22.48
CA PRO A 8 12.89 -3.62 -22.85
C PRO A 8 13.78 -4.16 -21.74
N THR A 9 14.03 -5.48 -21.74
CA THR A 9 14.72 -6.20 -20.64
C THR A 9 16.16 -5.76 -20.38
N ASN A 10 16.80 -5.08 -21.33
CA ASN A 10 18.14 -4.52 -21.16
C ASN A 10 18.18 -3.23 -20.31
N VAL A 11 17.03 -2.60 -20.06
CA VAL A 11 16.93 -1.41 -19.20
C VAL A 11 16.77 -1.86 -17.75
N HIS A 12 17.82 -1.62 -16.97
CA HIS A 12 17.88 -1.96 -15.55
C HIS A 12 17.98 -0.71 -14.66
N TRP A 13 18.16 0.49 -15.24
CA TRP A 13 18.26 1.73 -14.47
C TRP A 13 17.59 2.90 -15.16
N ILE A 14 16.66 3.53 -14.45
CA ILE A 14 16.14 4.86 -14.77
C ILE A 14 16.61 5.83 -13.71
N TYR A 15 17.27 6.91 -14.13
CA TYR A 15 17.73 7.99 -13.27
C TYR A 15 16.99 9.29 -13.58
N LEU A 16 16.30 9.85 -12.59
CA LEU A 16 15.65 11.15 -12.67
C LEU A 16 16.53 12.17 -11.96
N ALA A 17 17.31 12.93 -12.73
CA ALA A 17 18.18 13.97 -12.19
C ALA A 17 17.39 15.00 -11.35
N PRO A 18 18.01 15.63 -10.32
CA PRO A 18 17.39 16.76 -9.64
C PRO A 18 16.97 17.84 -10.65
N GLY A 19 15.69 18.26 -10.58
CA GLY A 19 15.09 19.20 -11.54
C GLY A 19 14.49 18.55 -12.80
N ALA A 20 14.67 17.25 -13.02
CA ALA A 20 13.93 16.53 -14.05
C ALA A 20 12.45 16.40 -13.65
N TYR A 21 11.56 16.65 -14.61
CA TYR A 21 10.11 16.49 -14.46
C TYR A 21 9.56 15.69 -15.63
N VAL A 22 9.24 14.42 -15.38
CA VAL A 22 8.76 13.48 -16.40
C VAL A 22 7.26 13.28 -16.22
N LYS A 23 6.47 13.60 -17.25
CA LYS A 23 5.04 13.28 -17.29
C LYS A 23 4.86 11.90 -17.92
N GLY A 24 4.47 10.91 -17.13
CA GLY A 24 4.34 9.53 -17.60
C GLY A 24 4.38 8.51 -16.48
N ALA A 25 4.58 7.26 -16.85
CA ALA A 25 4.67 6.10 -15.97
C ALA A 25 5.63 5.06 -16.56
N PHE A 26 6.15 4.18 -15.72
CA PHE A 26 7.18 3.20 -16.08
C PHE A 26 6.75 1.77 -15.81
N GLN A 27 6.89 0.91 -16.81
CA GLN A 27 6.71 -0.54 -16.71
C GLN A 27 8.02 -1.24 -17.08
N PHE A 28 8.60 -1.97 -16.13
CA PHE A 28 9.75 -2.82 -16.33
C PHE A 28 9.28 -4.25 -16.64
N GLN A 29 9.84 -4.83 -17.70
CA GLN A 29 9.80 -6.27 -17.91
C GLN A 29 10.76 -6.96 -16.93
N SER A 30 10.70 -8.28 -16.82
CA SER A 30 11.59 -8.99 -15.90
C SER A 30 13.06 -8.74 -16.24
N THR A 31 13.80 -8.25 -15.26
CA THR A 31 15.24 -8.01 -15.32
C THR A 31 15.82 -8.05 -13.91
N ASP A 32 17.12 -8.33 -13.81
CA ASP A 32 17.81 -8.41 -12.53
C ASP A 32 18.32 -7.03 -12.11
N ASN A 33 18.37 -6.76 -10.81
CA ASN A 33 19.00 -5.57 -10.23
C ASN A 33 18.50 -4.24 -10.84
N ILE A 34 17.23 -3.97 -10.61
CA ILE A 34 16.53 -2.79 -11.11
C ILE A 34 16.83 -1.58 -10.23
N LYS A 35 16.99 -0.42 -10.85
CA LYS A 35 17.18 0.86 -10.17
C LYS A 35 16.21 1.89 -10.74
N VAL A 36 15.48 2.56 -9.86
CA VAL A 36 14.74 3.78 -10.18
C VAL A 36 15.15 4.82 -9.16
N THR A 37 16.07 5.71 -9.55
CA THR A 37 16.75 6.59 -8.59
C THR A 37 16.84 8.04 -9.04
N GLY A 38 17.20 8.92 -8.11
CA GLY A 38 17.44 10.35 -8.34
C GLY A 38 16.31 11.22 -7.79
N PHE A 39 16.59 12.51 -7.60
CA PHE A 39 15.67 13.46 -6.95
C PHE A 39 14.81 14.26 -7.95
N GLY A 40 14.40 13.61 -9.04
CA GLY A 40 13.45 14.16 -10.01
C GLY A 40 12.01 13.74 -9.72
N VAL A 41 11.09 14.24 -10.55
CA VAL A 41 9.64 13.98 -10.43
C VAL A 41 9.16 13.11 -11.59
N LEU A 42 8.36 12.09 -11.26
CA LEU A 42 7.53 11.32 -12.20
C LEU A 42 6.05 11.63 -11.93
N SER A 43 5.41 12.36 -12.82
CA SER A 43 4.03 12.85 -12.67
C SER A 43 3.04 12.11 -13.57
N GLY A 44 1.94 11.66 -12.97
CA GLY A 44 0.82 11.01 -13.62
C GLY A 44 -0.26 11.97 -14.12
N GLU A 45 -0.07 13.30 -14.01
CA GLU A 45 -1.06 14.36 -14.28
C GLU A 45 -1.72 14.33 -15.67
N LYS A 46 -1.16 13.56 -16.62
CA LYS A 46 -1.69 13.40 -17.97
C LYS A 46 -2.68 12.25 -18.10
N TYR A 47 -2.71 11.34 -17.15
CA TYR A 47 -3.63 10.21 -17.11
C TYR A 47 -4.93 10.63 -16.42
N VAL A 48 -6.06 10.15 -16.93
CA VAL A 48 -7.35 10.27 -16.25
C VAL A 48 -7.40 9.29 -15.07
N TYR A 49 -8.28 9.53 -14.10
CA TYR A 49 -8.58 8.53 -13.06
C TYR A 49 -8.94 7.18 -13.68
N GLU A 50 -8.35 6.11 -13.17
CA GLU A 50 -8.48 4.75 -13.73
C GLU A 50 -8.17 4.71 -15.25
N ALA A 51 -7.10 5.38 -15.69
CA ALA A 51 -6.62 5.26 -17.07
C ALA A 51 -6.26 3.81 -17.39
N ASP A 52 -7.07 3.15 -18.22
CA ASP A 52 -6.99 1.72 -18.50
C ASP A 52 -6.27 1.45 -19.82
N VAL A 53 -5.16 0.71 -19.79
CA VAL A 53 -4.41 0.37 -21.01
C VAL A 53 -5.21 -0.52 -21.95
N ALA A 54 -6.18 -1.29 -21.43
CA ALA A 54 -7.10 -2.10 -22.23
C ALA A 54 -8.19 -1.25 -22.90
N ASN A 55 -8.39 -0.02 -22.45
CA ASN A 55 -9.32 0.96 -23.02
C ASN A 55 -8.59 2.19 -23.57
N ASN A 56 -7.43 2.00 -24.20
CA ASN A 56 -6.65 3.07 -24.84
C ASN A 56 -6.35 4.27 -23.90
N TYR A 57 -6.12 3.99 -22.60
CA TYR A 57 -5.84 4.98 -21.56
C TYR A 57 -6.99 5.96 -21.27
N HIS A 58 -8.18 5.68 -21.79
CA HIS A 58 -9.40 6.28 -21.27
C HIS A 58 -9.73 5.67 -19.90
N HIS A 59 -10.67 6.31 -19.20
CA HIS A 59 -11.21 5.77 -17.96
C HIS A 59 -11.71 4.33 -18.18
N SER A 60 -11.47 3.46 -17.20
CA SER A 60 -11.98 2.09 -17.20
C SER A 60 -13.49 2.05 -17.42
N ILE A 61 -13.95 1.09 -18.21
CA ILE A 61 -15.39 0.77 -18.36
C ILE A 61 -15.77 -0.52 -17.62
N ASN A 62 -14.79 -1.16 -16.96
CA ASN A 62 -14.97 -2.37 -16.18
C ASN A 62 -15.19 -2.02 -14.70
N ASN A 63 -15.89 -2.90 -13.97
CA ASN A 63 -16.09 -2.73 -12.51
C ASN A 63 -14.78 -2.64 -11.72
N GLN A 64 -13.69 -3.16 -12.27
CA GLN A 64 -12.33 -3.02 -11.75
C GLN A 64 -11.32 -3.08 -12.90
N CYS A 65 -10.18 -2.42 -12.74
CA CYS A 65 -9.08 -2.43 -13.69
C CYS A 65 -7.74 -2.74 -13.00
N TRP A 66 -7.75 -3.53 -11.92
CA TRP A 66 -6.57 -3.78 -11.09
C TRP A 66 -5.32 -4.18 -11.90
N ALA A 67 -5.47 -5.03 -12.91
CA ALA A 67 -4.36 -5.51 -13.75
C ALA A 67 -4.01 -4.60 -14.94
N THR A 68 -4.91 -3.69 -15.35
CA THR A 68 -4.83 -2.98 -16.64
C THR A 68 -4.78 -1.46 -16.49
N CYS A 69 -5.24 -0.88 -15.38
CA CYS A 69 -5.05 0.53 -15.10
C CYS A 69 -3.56 0.87 -14.96
N VAL A 70 -3.17 2.03 -15.48
CA VAL A 70 -1.81 2.55 -15.42
C VAL A 70 -1.35 2.61 -13.98
N LYS A 71 -0.15 2.07 -13.73
CA LYS A 71 0.57 2.16 -12.46
C LYS A 71 1.74 3.11 -12.68
N MET A 72 2.05 3.95 -11.71
CA MET A 72 3.19 4.89 -11.89
C MET A 72 4.50 4.12 -12.06
N LEU A 73 4.69 3.08 -11.25
CA LEU A 73 5.76 2.10 -11.39
C LEU A 73 5.17 0.68 -11.42
N ARG A 74 5.51 -0.09 -12.44
CA ARG A 74 5.13 -1.50 -12.58
C ARG A 74 6.37 -2.36 -12.85
N PHE A 75 6.46 -3.50 -12.19
CA PHE A 75 7.53 -4.47 -12.40
C PHE A 75 6.96 -5.86 -12.67
N THR A 76 7.78 -6.70 -13.29
CA THR A 76 7.52 -8.14 -13.47
C THR A 76 8.64 -8.92 -12.80
N SER A 77 8.27 -9.92 -11.99
CA SER A 77 9.16 -10.82 -11.27
C SER A 77 9.05 -12.24 -11.84
N ASP A 78 10.18 -12.87 -12.14
CA ASP A 78 10.26 -14.24 -12.66
C ASP A 78 10.25 -15.26 -11.53
N TYR A 79 9.53 -16.36 -11.75
CA TYR A 79 9.36 -17.41 -10.76
C TYR A 79 10.67 -18.07 -10.35
N GLY A 80 10.93 -18.10 -9.04
CA GLY A 80 12.10 -18.72 -8.43
C GLY A 80 13.41 -17.98 -8.70
N LYS A 81 13.36 -16.74 -9.19
CA LYS A 81 14.55 -15.94 -9.48
C LYS A 81 14.65 -14.74 -8.56
N GLU A 82 15.77 -14.64 -7.86
CA GLU A 82 16.06 -13.50 -6.99
C GLU A 82 16.27 -12.22 -7.78
N GLN A 83 15.43 -11.22 -7.52
CA GLN A 83 15.45 -9.92 -8.17
C GLN A 83 15.44 -8.82 -7.10
N TYR A 84 16.16 -7.74 -7.39
CA TYR A 84 16.38 -6.65 -6.45
C TYR A 84 16.01 -5.32 -7.09
N LEU A 85 15.26 -4.49 -6.37
CA LEU A 85 14.92 -3.12 -6.75
C LEU A 85 15.54 -2.14 -5.76
N GLN A 86 16.31 -1.18 -6.28
CA GLN A 86 16.65 0.04 -5.57
C GLN A 86 15.73 1.18 -6.02
N LEU A 87 14.83 1.62 -5.14
CA LEU A 87 13.95 2.77 -5.37
C LEU A 87 14.39 3.92 -4.46
N HIS A 88 14.99 4.96 -5.03
CA HIS A 88 15.64 6.00 -4.21
C HIS A 88 15.43 7.42 -4.70
N GLY A 89 14.97 8.31 -3.81
CA GLY A 89 14.99 9.76 -4.03
C GLY A 89 13.85 10.34 -4.87
N ILE A 90 13.19 9.53 -5.71
CA ILE A 90 12.21 10.05 -6.67
C ILE A 90 10.95 10.57 -5.96
N THR A 91 10.26 11.50 -6.64
CA THR A 91 8.92 11.94 -6.26
C THR A 91 7.90 11.48 -7.30
N ILE A 92 6.89 10.73 -6.87
CA ILE A 92 5.70 10.41 -7.66
C ILE A 92 4.64 11.48 -7.40
N SER A 93 4.09 12.06 -8.46
CA SER A 93 3.04 13.08 -8.38
C SER A 93 1.78 12.67 -9.14
N GLU A 94 0.61 12.98 -8.61
CA GLU A 94 -0.70 12.82 -9.27
C GLU A 94 -0.91 11.43 -9.91
N PRO A 95 -0.76 10.33 -9.15
CA PRO A 95 -1.00 8.99 -9.66
C PRO A 95 -2.49 8.83 -10.07
N PRO A 96 -2.79 8.22 -11.24
CA PRO A 96 -4.17 8.02 -11.70
C PRO A 96 -4.86 6.79 -11.07
N TYR A 97 -4.09 5.95 -10.39
CA TYR A 97 -4.44 4.67 -9.79
C TYR A 97 -3.31 4.25 -8.82
N HIS A 98 -3.13 2.96 -8.52
CA HIS A 98 -2.08 2.49 -7.61
C HIS A 98 -0.69 2.97 -8.08
N SER A 99 0.11 3.47 -7.14
CA SER A 99 1.43 4.02 -7.45
C SER A 99 2.46 2.95 -7.85
N PHE A 100 2.37 1.76 -7.26
CA PHE A 100 3.37 0.71 -7.40
C PHE A 100 2.75 -0.69 -7.43
N VAL A 101 3.28 -1.57 -8.27
CA VAL A 101 2.98 -3.01 -8.23
C VAL A 101 4.10 -3.84 -8.85
N VAL A 102 4.29 -5.05 -8.31
CA VAL A 102 5.05 -6.14 -8.94
C VAL A 102 4.06 -7.26 -9.28
N TYR A 103 4.12 -7.76 -10.51
CA TYR A 103 3.40 -8.97 -10.91
C TYR A 103 4.37 -10.12 -11.12
N GLY A 104 3.92 -11.35 -10.87
CA GLY A 104 4.75 -12.55 -10.97
C GLY A 104 5.07 -13.10 -9.59
N ASP A 105 6.31 -13.53 -9.37
CA ASP A 105 6.74 -14.08 -8.08
C ASP A 105 6.97 -12.99 -7.04
N ASP A 106 6.13 -12.97 -6.01
CA ASP A 106 6.18 -12.00 -4.92
C ASP A 106 7.11 -12.42 -3.76
N GLN A 107 7.67 -13.64 -3.83
CA GLN A 107 8.58 -14.15 -2.80
C GLN A 107 10.05 -13.82 -3.10
N THR A 108 10.42 -13.62 -4.36
CA THR A 108 11.80 -13.42 -4.81
C THR A 108 12.08 -12.01 -5.37
N PHE A 109 11.17 -11.05 -5.13
CA PHE A 109 11.36 -9.65 -5.50
C PHE A 109 11.62 -8.78 -4.27
N HIS A 110 12.88 -8.41 -4.06
CA HIS A 110 13.33 -7.66 -2.91
C HIS A 110 13.52 -6.18 -3.21
N MET A 111 13.13 -5.32 -2.28
CA MET A 111 13.18 -3.87 -2.46
C MET A 111 14.02 -3.20 -1.37
N SER A 112 14.83 -2.24 -1.77
CA SER A 112 15.40 -1.23 -0.89
C SER A 112 14.86 0.12 -1.32
N VAL A 113 13.95 0.67 -0.51
CA VAL A 113 13.28 1.93 -0.77
C VAL A 113 13.73 2.97 0.25
N SER A 114 14.24 4.11 -0.21
CA SER A 114 14.61 5.21 0.68
C SER A 114 14.46 6.58 0.04
N SER A 115 14.06 7.59 0.82
CA SER A 115 13.88 8.97 0.30
C SER A 115 12.90 9.05 -0.87
N TYR A 116 11.95 8.11 -0.95
CA TYR A 116 10.86 8.13 -1.91
C TYR A 116 9.78 9.09 -1.42
N HIS A 117 9.05 9.74 -2.33
CA HIS A 117 7.94 10.62 -1.98
C HIS A 117 6.76 10.39 -2.92
N GLN A 118 5.55 10.39 -2.38
CA GLN A 118 4.31 10.42 -3.14
C GLN A 118 3.50 11.68 -2.79
N VAL A 119 3.11 12.46 -3.79
CA VAL A 119 2.35 13.72 -3.66
C VAL A 119 1.18 13.78 -4.63
N GLY A 120 0.20 14.65 -4.37
CA GLY A 120 -0.92 14.87 -5.30
C GLY A 120 -1.87 13.68 -5.52
N SER A 121 -1.87 12.69 -4.62
CA SER A 121 -2.76 11.53 -4.65
C SER A 121 -4.21 11.86 -4.26
N TRP A 122 -4.91 12.54 -5.15
CA TRP A 122 -6.28 13.02 -4.93
C TRP A 122 -7.34 11.94 -5.14
N TYR A 123 -7.17 11.11 -6.18
CA TYR A 123 -8.12 10.05 -6.52
C TYR A 123 -8.10 8.91 -5.50
N TRP A 124 -9.23 8.21 -5.33
CA TRP A 124 -9.24 6.90 -4.67
C TRP A 124 -8.31 5.91 -5.39
N GLN A 125 -7.96 4.79 -4.75
CA GLN A 125 -7.03 3.81 -5.29
C GLN A 125 -5.66 4.40 -5.62
N THR A 126 -5.25 5.48 -4.94
CA THR A 126 -3.90 6.03 -5.01
C THR A 126 -3.08 5.51 -3.85
N ASP A 127 -3.04 4.19 -3.73
CA ASP A 127 -2.28 3.43 -2.75
C ASP A 127 -0.85 3.95 -2.65
N GLY A 128 -0.27 3.82 -1.45
CA GLY A 128 1.18 3.89 -1.31
C GLY A 128 1.84 2.62 -1.84
N LEU A 129 2.87 2.14 -1.14
CA LEU A 129 3.62 0.99 -1.61
C LEU A 129 3.12 -0.32 -0.99
N GLU A 130 3.08 -1.35 -1.84
CA GLU A 130 3.17 -2.74 -1.39
C GLU A 130 4.64 -3.09 -1.17
N ILE A 131 4.97 -3.51 0.05
CA ILE A 131 6.33 -3.83 0.44
C ILE A 131 6.51 -5.34 0.39
N TYR A 132 7.20 -5.82 -0.65
CA TYR A 132 7.39 -7.24 -0.96
C TYR A 132 8.33 -7.94 0.02
N ARG A 133 8.41 -9.27 -0.05
CA ARG A 133 9.19 -10.08 0.89
C ARG A 133 10.63 -9.61 1.01
N GLY A 134 11.20 -9.61 2.22
CA GLY A 134 12.61 -9.31 2.43
C GLY A 134 13.00 -7.85 2.15
N SER A 135 12.02 -6.95 2.11
CA SER A 135 12.21 -5.56 1.67
C SER A 135 12.31 -4.56 2.82
N SER A 136 12.91 -3.42 2.53
CA SER A 136 13.01 -2.27 3.44
C SER A 136 12.46 -0.99 2.82
N LEU A 137 11.80 -0.18 3.64
CA LEU A 137 11.27 1.14 3.29
C LEU A 137 11.61 2.15 4.39
N GLU A 138 12.31 3.22 4.05
CA GLU A 138 12.69 4.24 5.02
C GLU A 138 12.71 5.68 4.51
N ASN A 139 12.64 6.64 5.44
CA ASN A 139 12.86 8.07 5.17
C ASN A 139 11.96 8.61 4.05
N THR A 140 10.66 8.33 4.11
CA THR A 140 9.73 8.49 2.97
C THR A 140 8.52 9.33 3.36
N PHE A 141 7.94 10.04 2.39
CA PHE A 141 6.68 10.78 2.55
C PHE A 141 5.57 10.19 1.67
N PHE A 142 4.36 10.05 2.22
CA PHE A 142 3.17 9.68 1.46
C PHE A 142 2.04 10.68 1.64
N HIS A 143 1.56 11.24 0.54
CA HIS A 143 0.19 11.70 0.39
C HIS A 143 -0.60 10.61 -0.36
N SER A 144 -1.70 10.10 0.19
CA SER A 144 -2.43 8.97 -0.40
C SER A 144 -3.91 8.96 0.00
N ASN A 145 -4.77 8.52 -0.93
CA ASN A 145 -6.21 8.36 -0.72
C ASN A 145 -6.68 6.90 -0.82
N ASP A 146 -5.80 5.96 -0.46
CA ASP A 146 -6.12 4.55 -0.25
C ASP A 146 -5.10 3.92 0.72
N ASP A 147 -5.04 2.59 0.84
CA ASP A 147 -4.05 1.87 1.64
C ASP A 147 -2.62 2.44 1.46
N VAL A 148 -2.02 3.00 2.52
CA VAL A 148 -0.71 3.69 2.41
C VAL A 148 0.46 2.72 2.50
N LEU A 149 0.51 1.93 3.57
CA LEU A 149 1.54 0.93 3.84
C LEU A 149 0.91 -0.45 3.78
N LYS A 150 1.07 -1.13 2.64
CA LYS A 150 0.49 -2.45 2.41
C LYS A 150 1.47 -3.53 2.86
N ILE A 151 1.25 -4.04 4.07
CA ILE A 151 2.07 -5.04 4.76
C ILE A 151 1.54 -6.43 4.41
N TYR A 152 1.89 -6.91 3.23
CA TYR A 152 1.36 -8.16 2.68
C TYR A 152 2.34 -9.33 2.71
N HIS A 153 3.59 -9.06 3.08
CA HIS A 153 4.70 -9.99 2.91
C HIS A 153 5.56 -10.11 4.17
N SER A 154 6.32 -11.19 4.26
CA SER A 154 7.22 -11.48 5.39
C SER A 154 8.56 -10.76 5.28
N ASP A 155 9.30 -10.70 6.39
CA ASP A 155 10.68 -10.18 6.44
C ASP A 155 10.77 -8.72 5.97
N VAL A 156 9.81 -7.90 6.40
CA VAL A 156 9.67 -6.49 6.00
C VAL A 156 10.05 -5.53 7.12
N ILE A 157 10.80 -4.48 6.78
CA ILE A 157 11.14 -3.39 7.70
C ILE A 157 10.67 -2.05 7.11
N VAL A 158 9.80 -1.35 7.81
CA VAL A 158 9.34 0.01 7.47
C VAL A 158 9.69 0.95 8.60
N ARG A 159 10.37 2.07 8.32
CA ARG A 159 10.71 3.05 9.36
C ARG A 159 10.80 4.50 8.90
N ASN A 160 10.53 5.43 9.81
CA ASN A 160 10.66 6.87 9.56
C ASN A 160 9.85 7.32 8.32
N ILE A 161 8.53 7.20 8.45
CA ILE A 161 7.58 7.53 7.38
C ILE A 161 6.70 8.69 7.83
N VAL A 162 6.58 9.70 6.98
CA VAL A 162 5.62 10.80 7.17
C VAL A 162 4.43 10.59 6.25
N VAL A 163 3.22 10.70 6.79
CA VAL A 163 1.97 10.43 6.07
C VAL A 163 1.02 11.62 6.15
N TRP A 164 0.60 12.10 5.00
CA TRP A 164 -0.59 12.91 4.80
C TRP A 164 -1.70 12.03 4.21
N LYS A 165 -2.58 11.53 5.06
CA LYS A 165 -3.70 10.70 4.65
C LYS A 165 -4.87 11.55 4.14
N ASN A 166 -5.50 11.13 3.04
CA ASN A 166 -6.75 11.71 2.56
C ASN A 166 -7.96 11.03 3.25
N GLU A 167 -9.01 10.70 2.52
CA GLU A 167 -10.29 10.27 3.08
C GLU A 167 -10.46 8.74 3.15
N ASN A 168 -9.99 8.03 2.14
CA ASN A 168 -10.32 6.63 1.89
C ASN A 168 -9.15 5.70 2.25
N GLY A 169 -9.47 4.50 2.76
CA GLY A 169 -8.50 3.50 3.22
C GLY A 169 -7.85 3.81 4.59
N PRO A 170 -7.12 2.85 5.18
CA PRO A 170 -6.29 3.01 6.36
C PRO A 170 -4.87 3.53 6.05
N VAL A 171 -4.04 3.73 7.07
CA VAL A 171 -2.61 4.01 6.90
C VAL A 171 -1.81 2.70 6.78
N ILE A 172 -2.00 1.76 7.69
CA ILE A 172 -1.36 0.43 7.66
C ILE A 172 -2.42 -0.63 7.34
N GLN A 173 -2.17 -1.47 6.34
CA GLN A 173 -3.10 -2.50 5.86
C GLN A 173 -2.41 -3.86 5.73
N TRP A 174 -3.03 -4.94 6.22
CA TRP A 174 -2.60 -6.32 5.92
C TRP A 174 -3.73 -7.31 5.60
N GLY A 175 -4.98 -6.84 5.51
CA GLY A 175 -6.15 -7.66 5.23
C GLY A 175 -6.40 -7.91 3.74
N TRP A 176 -7.67 -7.75 3.35
CA TRP A 176 -8.24 -8.03 2.02
C TRP A 176 -8.29 -9.50 1.61
N SER A 177 -7.34 -10.32 2.05
CA SER A 177 -7.31 -11.77 1.83
C SER A 177 -6.55 -12.45 2.97
N PRO A 178 -6.73 -13.75 3.21
CA PRO A 178 -5.87 -14.50 4.11
C PRO A 178 -4.40 -14.47 3.65
N ARG A 179 -3.44 -14.35 4.58
CA ARG A 179 -2.00 -14.23 4.30
C ARG A 179 -1.15 -14.98 5.31
N THR A 180 0.00 -15.46 4.85
CA THR A 180 1.09 -15.88 5.72
C THR A 180 2.14 -14.77 5.80
N ILE A 181 2.27 -14.15 6.97
CA ILE A 181 3.19 -13.05 7.23
C ILE A 181 3.98 -13.37 8.49
N ASN A 182 5.29 -13.22 8.42
CA ASN A 182 6.18 -13.39 9.55
C ASN A 182 7.25 -12.31 9.56
N ASN A 183 7.69 -11.92 10.76
CA ASN A 183 8.88 -11.10 10.95
C ASN A 183 8.77 -9.74 10.24
N VAL A 184 7.86 -8.90 10.73
CA VAL A 184 7.63 -7.56 10.20
C VAL A 184 7.78 -6.52 11.30
N THR A 185 8.49 -5.44 10.98
CA THR A 185 8.61 -4.26 11.85
C THR A 185 8.16 -3.01 11.09
N VAL A 186 7.22 -2.28 11.67
CA VAL A 186 6.78 -0.95 11.22
C VAL A 186 7.01 0.02 12.38
N ASP A 187 7.94 0.96 12.23
CA ASP A 187 8.38 1.84 13.32
C ASP A 187 8.39 3.31 12.89
N GLN A 188 8.18 4.24 13.82
CA GLN A 188 8.33 5.69 13.56
C GLN A 188 7.50 6.18 12.37
N ILE A 189 6.17 6.14 12.54
CA ILE A 189 5.23 6.66 11.54
C ILE A 189 4.58 7.93 12.09
N ASP A 190 4.78 9.06 11.39
CA ASP A 190 4.14 10.34 11.73
C ASP A 190 3.04 10.65 10.72
N ILE A 191 1.79 10.57 11.17
CA ILE A 191 0.59 10.91 10.42
C ILE A 191 0.25 12.36 10.76
N ILE A 192 0.82 13.28 9.98
CA ILE A 192 0.68 14.73 10.20
C ILE A 192 -0.73 15.23 9.85
N HIS A 193 -1.41 14.55 8.93
CA HIS A 193 -2.78 14.87 8.55
C HIS A 193 -3.55 13.62 8.16
N ASN A 194 -4.86 13.61 8.45
CA ASN A 194 -5.81 12.67 7.88
C ASN A 194 -7.16 13.36 7.65
N ARG A 195 -7.96 12.88 6.68
CA ARG A 195 -9.34 13.34 6.47
C ARG A 195 -10.33 12.18 6.51
N ILE A 196 -10.07 11.16 7.31
CA ILE A 196 -10.98 10.01 7.42
C ILE A 196 -12.27 10.44 8.12
N TRP A 197 -13.41 10.33 7.43
CA TRP A 197 -14.67 10.96 7.85
C TRP A 197 -15.88 10.02 7.98
N TRP A 198 -15.72 8.72 7.74
CA TRP A 198 -16.83 7.76 7.66
C TRP A 198 -17.67 7.71 8.94
N SER A 199 -18.96 8.04 8.82
CA SER A 199 -19.92 7.99 9.93
C SER A 199 -20.42 6.56 10.22
N ASP A 200 -20.35 5.66 9.24
CA ASP A 200 -20.56 4.24 9.42
C ASP A 200 -19.25 3.49 9.74
N VAL A 201 -19.38 2.27 10.27
CA VAL A 201 -18.25 1.45 10.67
C VAL A 201 -17.69 0.72 9.44
N LYS A 202 -16.92 1.42 8.60
CA LYS A 202 -16.22 0.82 7.45
C LYS A 202 -15.19 -0.23 7.86
N HIS A 203 -15.03 -1.27 7.04
CA HIS A 203 -14.07 -2.35 7.32
C HIS A 203 -12.62 -2.00 6.97
N ASN A 204 -12.39 -1.05 6.06
CA ASN A 204 -11.10 -0.67 5.48
C ASN A 204 -10.68 0.76 5.86
N THR A 205 -10.65 1.07 7.16
CA THR A 205 -10.29 2.40 7.65
C THR A 205 -9.56 2.31 9.01
N CYS A 206 -9.33 3.44 9.67
CA CYS A 206 -8.49 3.64 10.85
C CYS A 206 -6.99 3.76 10.52
N ILE A 207 -6.18 4.05 11.54
CA ILE A 207 -4.71 4.08 11.38
C ILE A 207 -4.18 2.70 11.02
N ILE A 208 -4.59 1.67 11.78
CA ILE A 208 -4.12 0.28 11.64
C ILE A 208 -5.28 -0.61 11.22
N ASN A 209 -5.12 -1.40 10.16
CA ASN A 209 -6.24 -2.17 9.61
C ASN A 209 -5.85 -3.54 9.05
N SER A 210 -6.79 -4.47 9.24
CA SER A 210 -6.93 -5.69 8.43
C SER A 210 -8.35 -5.70 7.91
N ALA A 211 -8.56 -5.26 6.66
CA ALA A 211 -9.86 -5.24 6.03
C ALA A 211 -10.47 -6.64 5.88
N THR A 212 -11.81 -6.71 5.78
CA THR A 212 -12.52 -7.92 5.36
C THR A 212 -12.14 -8.33 3.93
N HIS A 213 -12.60 -9.51 3.50
CA HIS A 213 -12.18 -10.08 2.23
C HIS A 213 -12.65 -9.24 1.02
N TYR A 214 -11.77 -8.96 0.05
CA TYR A 214 -12.08 -8.07 -1.08
C TYR A 214 -13.23 -8.58 -1.96
N ALA A 215 -13.35 -9.91 -2.10
CA ALA A 215 -14.39 -10.54 -2.92
C ALA A 215 -15.80 -10.44 -2.33
N ASP A 216 -15.92 -10.31 -1.00
CA ASP A 216 -17.20 -10.14 -0.30
C ASP A 216 -16.91 -9.52 1.08
N THR A 217 -17.11 -8.21 1.19
CA THR A 217 -16.72 -7.42 2.35
C THR A 217 -17.66 -7.63 3.55
N GLU A 218 -18.85 -8.19 3.33
CA GLU A 218 -19.85 -8.49 4.35
C GLU A 218 -19.72 -9.92 4.89
N SER A 219 -19.08 -10.81 4.12
CA SER A 219 -18.89 -12.19 4.55
C SER A 219 -17.94 -12.31 5.76
N THR A 220 -18.28 -13.25 6.64
CA THR A 220 -17.48 -13.62 7.83
C THR A 220 -16.88 -15.02 7.75
N ASN A 221 -17.05 -15.72 6.61
CA ASN A 221 -16.60 -17.10 6.39
C ASN A 221 -15.53 -17.22 5.28
N THR A 222 -14.77 -16.15 5.05
CA THR A 222 -13.74 -15.98 4.01
C THR A 222 -12.31 -16.03 4.55
N ALA A 223 -12.14 -16.40 5.83
CA ALA A 223 -10.82 -16.57 6.43
C ALA A 223 -10.22 -17.95 6.10
N ASP A 224 -8.91 -18.11 6.34
CA ASP A 224 -8.21 -19.39 6.21
C ASP A 224 -7.36 -19.67 7.46
N PRO A 225 -7.72 -20.69 8.28
CA PRO A 225 -6.98 -21.07 9.49
C PRO A 225 -5.63 -21.73 9.20
N ASN A 226 -5.30 -22.04 7.94
CA ASN A 226 -3.98 -22.53 7.56
C ASN A 226 -2.98 -21.40 7.29
N GLN A 227 -3.45 -20.16 7.23
CA GLN A 227 -2.62 -18.97 7.06
C GLN A 227 -2.29 -18.37 8.43
N LEU A 228 -1.05 -17.92 8.61
CA LEU A 228 -0.59 -17.39 9.89
C LEU A 228 0.13 -16.06 9.71
N ILE A 229 -0.38 -15.04 10.39
CA ILE A 229 0.29 -13.76 10.62
C ILE A 229 0.93 -13.82 12.01
N LYS A 230 2.26 -13.70 12.06
CA LYS A 230 3.00 -13.69 13.32
C LYS A 230 4.17 -12.74 13.35
N ASN A 231 4.59 -12.36 14.56
CA ASN A 231 5.77 -11.51 14.79
C ASN A 231 5.70 -10.21 13.98
N LEU A 232 4.56 -9.50 14.10
CA LEU A 232 4.34 -8.18 13.53
C LEU A 232 4.45 -7.16 14.66
N ILE A 233 5.42 -6.26 14.56
CA ILE A 233 5.64 -5.18 15.52
C ILE A 233 5.29 -3.87 14.81
N ILE A 234 4.37 -3.11 15.40
CA ILE A 234 3.99 -1.76 14.96
C ILE A 234 4.26 -0.82 16.14
N SER A 235 5.25 0.03 16.02
CA SER A 235 5.77 0.85 17.11
C SER A 235 5.87 2.33 16.74
N ASN A 236 5.74 3.19 17.75
CA ASN A 236 6.03 4.63 17.66
C ASN A 236 5.23 5.31 16.53
N ILE A 237 3.90 5.21 16.63
CA ILE A 237 2.97 5.83 15.69
C ILE A 237 2.43 7.10 16.30
N ARG A 238 2.62 8.23 15.62
CA ARG A 238 2.10 9.54 16.02
C ARG A 238 1.05 9.98 15.02
N SER A 239 -0.17 10.26 15.46
CA SER A 239 -1.22 10.86 14.63
C SER A 239 -1.58 12.24 15.16
N GLU A 240 -1.20 13.27 14.43
CA GLU A 240 -1.58 14.66 14.69
C GLU A 240 -3.04 14.92 14.32
N GLY A 241 -3.61 15.92 14.99
CA GLY A 241 -4.97 16.37 14.79
C GLY A 241 -6.04 15.34 15.13
N MET A 242 -7.22 15.53 14.55
CA MET A 242 -8.36 14.66 14.76
C MET A 242 -8.25 13.39 13.93
N ASN A 243 -8.47 12.23 14.54
CA ASN A 243 -8.54 10.94 13.85
C ASN A 243 -9.91 10.27 14.07
N SER A 244 -10.31 9.36 13.18
CA SER A 244 -11.60 8.67 13.29
C SER A 244 -11.53 7.42 14.18
N CYS A 245 -10.47 6.61 14.10
CA CYS A 245 -10.33 5.39 14.88
C CYS A 245 -8.89 4.87 14.89
N ALA A 246 -8.49 4.19 15.96
CA ALA A 246 -7.14 3.62 16.09
C ALA A 246 -6.97 2.40 15.17
N MET A 247 -7.78 1.35 15.37
CA MET A 247 -7.56 0.10 14.65
C MET A 247 -8.82 -0.71 14.35
N ARG A 248 -8.88 -1.36 13.19
CA ARG A 248 -9.92 -2.34 12.86
C ARG A 248 -9.29 -3.58 12.24
N ILE A 249 -9.30 -4.69 12.97
CA ILE A 249 -8.67 -5.94 12.61
C ILE A 249 -9.75 -6.99 12.44
N TYR A 250 -10.13 -7.24 11.19
CA TYR A 250 -10.94 -8.39 10.79
C TYR A 250 -9.95 -9.48 10.38
N ALA A 251 -9.65 -10.40 11.30
CA ALA A 251 -8.61 -11.39 11.09
C ALA A 251 -9.09 -12.46 10.10
N LEU A 252 -8.48 -12.48 8.92
CA LEU A 252 -8.69 -13.46 7.86
C LEU A 252 -7.69 -14.63 7.92
N SER A 253 -6.75 -14.57 8.87
CA SER A 253 -5.69 -15.57 9.10
C SER A 253 -5.45 -15.68 10.60
N SER A 254 -4.92 -16.82 11.04
CA SER A 254 -4.53 -16.96 12.44
C SER A 254 -3.49 -15.91 12.77
N THR A 255 -3.61 -15.31 13.96
CA THR A 255 -2.86 -14.10 14.31
C THR A 255 -2.17 -14.31 15.65
N GLN A 256 -0.83 -14.24 15.67
CA GLN A 256 -0.02 -14.55 16.86
C GLN A 256 1.08 -13.51 17.05
N SER A 257 1.37 -13.10 18.29
CA SER A 257 2.50 -12.20 18.58
C SER A 257 2.48 -10.91 17.76
N ILE A 258 1.34 -10.22 17.75
CA ILE A 258 1.20 -8.88 17.17
C ILE A 258 1.37 -7.87 18.30
N THR A 259 2.33 -6.98 18.15
CA THR A 259 2.64 -5.93 19.14
C THR A 259 2.32 -4.58 18.54
N ILE A 260 1.47 -3.81 19.20
CA ILE A 260 1.23 -2.39 18.88
C ILE A 260 1.66 -1.59 20.11
N GLU A 261 2.73 -0.81 19.98
CA GLU A 261 3.31 -0.04 21.08
C GLU A 261 3.48 1.43 20.71
N ASN A 262 3.31 2.32 21.69
CA ASN A 262 3.46 3.76 21.51
C ASN A 262 2.62 4.35 20.36
N LEU A 263 1.35 3.93 20.24
CA LEU A 263 0.36 4.60 19.40
C LEU A 263 -0.18 5.83 20.14
N TRP A 264 0.18 7.02 19.65
CA TRP A 264 -0.31 8.30 20.13
C TRP A 264 -1.26 8.93 19.11
N ILE A 265 -2.43 9.34 19.57
CA ILE A 265 -3.45 10.03 18.76
C ILE A 265 -3.81 11.30 19.51
N GLU A 266 -3.62 12.45 18.86
CA GLU A 266 -3.80 13.74 19.50
C GLU A 266 -5.26 13.95 19.95
N GLN A 267 -6.21 13.71 19.05
CA GLN A 267 -7.63 13.87 19.34
C GLN A 267 -8.50 12.94 18.49
N TRP A 268 -9.66 12.54 19.00
CA TRP A 268 -10.72 11.93 18.19
C TRP A 268 -11.56 12.99 17.48
N ASN A 269 -12.04 12.68 16.28
CA ASN A 269 -12.87 13.59 15.49
C ASN A 269 -14.28 13.78 16.10
N GLN A 270 -15.12 14.57 15.42
CA GLN A 270 -16.46 14.93 15.92
C GLN A 270 -17.55 13.90 15.57
N LEU A 271 -17.18 12.72 15.07
CA LEU A 271 -18.15 11.67 14.79
C LEU A 271 -18.75 11.11 16.08
N ASN A 272 -19.86 10.39 15.93
CA ASN A 272 -20.41 9.61 17.03
C ASN A 272 -19.38 8.60 17.53
N LYS A 273 -19.31 8.38 18.84
CA LYS A 273 -18.39 7.41 19.46
C LYS A 273 -18.51 6.00 18.86
N SER A 274 -19.72 5.62 18.42
CA SER A 274 -19.97 4.35 17.73
C SER A 274 -19.24 4.22 16.39
N SER A 275 -18.97 5.33 15.71
CA SER A 275 -18.23 5.39 14.44
C SER A 275 -16.72 5.31 14.67
N GLN A 276 -16.25 5.58 15.89
CA GLN A 276 -14.84 5.67 16.26
C GLN A 276 -14.26 4.38 16.87
N ILE A 277 -15.10 3.35 16.97
CA ILE A 277 -14.72 2.09 17.62
C ILE A 277 -13.54 1.44 16.91
N SER A 278 -12.63 0.92 17.73
CA SER A 278 -11.65 -0.05 17.30
C SER A 278 -12.21 -1.47 17.42
N ILE A 279 -11.87 -2.34 16.46
CA ILE A 279 -12.44 -3.69 16.36
C ILE A 279 -11.31 -4.70 16.27
N PHE A 280 -11.49 -5.82 16.98
CA PHE A 280 -10.78 -7.06 16.71
C PHE A 280 -11.82 -8.17 16.57
N LYS A 281 -11.86 -8.85 15.42
CA LYS A 281 -12.82 -9.93 15.14
C LYS A 281 -12.14 -11.04 14.35
N ALA A 282 -12.10 -12.23 14.91
CA ALA A 282 -11.62 -13.43 14.22
C ALA A 282 -12.72 -14.02 13.34
N TYR A 283 -12.46 -14.12 12.05
CA TYR A 283 -13.39 -14.66 11.05
C TYR A 283 -13.23 -16.18 10.96
N LYS A 284 -14.07 -16.81 10.14
CA LYS A 284 -14.10 -18.26 9.97
C LYS A 284 -13.76 -18.64 8.54
N ASP A 285 -13.36 -19.89 8.33
CA ASP A 285 -13.44 -20.51 7.01
C ASP A 285 -14.88 -20.92 6.66
N LYS A 286 -15.07 -21.51 5.48
CA LYS A 286 -16.37 -22.02 5.01
C LYS A 286 -16.90 -23.19 5.85
N ASN A 287 -16.05 -23.90 6.59
CA ASN A 287 -16.42 -25.01 7.46
C ASN A 287 -16.77 -24.53 8.88
N GLY A 288 -16.63 -23.24 9.16
CA GLY A 288 -16.91 -22.65 10.47
C GLY A 288 -15.73 -22.70 11.44
N ASN A 289 -14.54 -23.11 10.99
CA ASN A 289 -13.33 -23.07 11.81
C ASN A 289 -12.87 -21.62 11.93
N GLN A 290 -12.69 -21.16 13.16
CA GLN A 290 -12.21 -19.80 13.43
C GLN A 290 -10.69 -19.74 13.32
N VAL A 291 -10.18 -18.61 12.83
CA VAL A 291 -8.74 -18.32 12.81
C VAL A 291 -8.19 -17.90 14.16
#